data_AF-A0A3D5D5P1-F1
#
_entry.id   AF-A0A3D5D5P1-F1
#
_cell.length_a   1.000
_cell.length_b   1.000
_cell.length_c   1.000
_cell.angle_alpha   90.00
_cell.angle_beta   90.00
_cell.angle_gamma   90.00
#
_symmetry.space_group_name_H-M   'P 1'
#
loop_
_entity.id
_entity.type
_entity.pdbx_description
1 polymer ?
#
loop_
_entity_poly.entity_id
_entity_poly.type
_entity_poly.pdbx_seq_one_letter_code
_entity_poly.pdbx_strand_id
1 'polypeptide(L)'
;MKTLHALAAIIILLSLNLSAAPAQPAVKARVAVELPALQKLYQKIHANPELSFQEKETAATLAAELRQLGFTVSTGIGGHGIVGVLKNGEGPTVLVRCDMDALPVKEATGLPFASKKTATDGAGKIVPVMHACGHDINMTCWAGAARVLAHFRKQWRGTLVFIGQPAEERGASARAMLGEGLFKKFPVP
;
A
#
# COMPACT_ATOMS: atom_id res chain seq x y z
N MET A 1 54.68 -6.49 46.94
CA MET A 1 54.01 -5.78 45.84
C MET A 1 52.83 -6.61 45.35
N LYS A 2 51.63 -6.36 45.90
CA LYS A 2 50.35 -6.94 45.50
C LYS A 2 49.38 -5.76 45.34
N THR A 3 48.98 -5.48 44.11
CA THR A 3 48.04 -4.42 43.71
C THR A 3 47.31 -5.00 42.48
N LEU A 4 46.00 -4.93 42.27
CA LEU A 4 44.88 -4.31 42.95
C LEU A 4 43.66 -5.04 42.33
N HIS A 5 42.81 -5.66 43.14
CA HIS A 5 41.53 -6.18 42.65
C HIS A 5 40.52 -5.03 42.71
N ALA A 6 40.03 -4.54 41.57
CA ALA A 6 38.68 -4.01 41.39
C ALA A 6 38.52 -3.45 39.96
N LEU A 7 37.56 -3.95 39.19
CA LEU A 7 36.31 -3.21 38.97
C LEU A 7 35.38 -4.08 38.11
N ALA A 8 34.16 -4.25 38.62
CA ALA A 8 33.04 -4.79 37.88
C ALA A 8 32.75 -3.94 36.63
N ALA A 9 32.54 -4.60 35.50
CA ALA A 9 31.76 -4.06 34.40
C ALA A 9 30.87 -5.17 33.86
N ILE A 10 29.80 -5.44 34.62
CA ILE A 10 28.61 -6.08 34.09
C ILE A 10 28.07 -5.09 33.06
N ILE A 11 28.41 -5.29 31.79
CA ILE A 11 27.73 -4.63 30.69
C ILE A 11 26.37 -5.28 30.62
N ILE A 12 25.41 -4.73 31.39
CA ILE A 12 24.00 -4.92 31.14
C ILE A 12 23.77 -4.33 29.76
N LEU A 13 23.73 -5.20 28.75
CA LEU A 13 23.16 -4.88 27.44
C LEU A 13 21.67 -4.64 27.70
N LEU A 14 21.33 -3.42 28.11
CA LEU A 14 19.97 -2.95 28.15
C LEU A 14 19.56 -2.82 26.68
N SER A 15 19.19 -3.95 26.07
CA SER A 15 18.39 -3.95 24.86
C SER A 15 17.17 -3.12 25.19
N LEU A 16 17.20 -1.86 24.78
CA LEU A 16 16.03 -1.01 24.66
C LEU A 16 15.07 -1.79 23.77
N ASN A 17 14.20 -2.57 24.41
CA ASN A 17 12.91 -2.92 23.85
C ASN A 17 12.23 -1.57 23.63
N LEU A 18 12.45 -0.99 22.45
CA LEU A 18 11.65 0.08 21.91
C LEU A 18 10.27 -0.52 21.72
N SER A 19 9.54 -0.60 22.82
CA SER A 19 8.27 -1.26 22.87
C SER A 19 7.32 -0.43 22.04
N ALA A 20 7.04 -0.90 20.83
CA ALA A 20 5.90 -0.45 20.04
C ALA A 20 4.55 -0.78 20.71
N ALA A 21 4.56 -1.41 21.91
CA ALA A 21 3.38 -1.91 22.60
C ALA A 21 2.32 -0.85 22.99
N PRO A 22 2.62 0.41 23.38
CA PRO A 22 1.56 1.35 23.75
C PRO A 22 0.78 1.86 22.53
N ALA A 23 1.34 1.80 21.32
CA ALA A 23 0.64 2.19 20.10
C ALA A 23 -0.39 1.13 19.64
N GLN A 24 -0.18 -0.14 20.01
CA GLN A 24 -0.96 -1.24 19.44
C GLN A 24 -2.46 -1.20 19.79
N PRO A 25 -2.88 -0.87 21.03
CA PRO A 25 -4.30 -0.70 21.35
C PRO A 25 -4.94 0.48 20.63
N ALA A 26 -4.25 1.63 20.57
CA ALA A 26 -4.75 2.84 19.90
C ALA A 26 -4.87 2.64 18.38
N VAL A 27 -3.87 2.00 17.77
CA VAL A 27 -3.90 1.60 16.36
C VAL A 27 -5.05 0.63 16.10
N LYS A 28 -5.23 -0.40 16.93
CA LYS A 28 -6.34 -1.35 16.79
C LYS A 28 -7.70 -0.67 16.89
N ALA A 29 -7.85 0.26 17.83
CA ALA A 29 -9.07 1.07 17.97
C ALA A 29 -9.31 1.93 16.72
N ARG A 30 -8.26 2.58 16.18
CA ARG A 30 -8.39 3.36 14.95
C ARG A 30 -8.75 2.50 13.75
N VAL A 31 -8.13 1.33 13.59
CA VAL A 31 -8.47 0.37 12.53
C VAL A 31 -9.95 -0.02 12.62
N ALA A 32 -10.45 -0.29 13.83
CA ALA A 32 -11.87 -0.62 14.02
C ALA A 32 -12.82 0.50 13.55
N VAL A 33 -12.43 1.77 13.72
CA VAL A 33 -13.18 2.92 13.19
C VAL A 33 -13.15 2.97 11.65
N GLU A 34 -12.05 2.57 11.02
CA GLU A 34 -11.91 2.57 9.55
C GLU A 34 -12.64 1.39 8.87
N LEU A 35 -12.79 0.26 9.57
CA LEU A 35 -13.28 -1.00 8.99
C LEU A 35 -14.56 -0.86 8.15
N PRO A 36 -15.63 -0.17 8.58
CA PRO A 36 -16.84 -0.04 7.77
C PRO A 36 -16.61 0.69 6.44
N ALA A 37 -15.73 1.70 6.42
CA ALA A 37 -15.40 2.43 5.20
C ALA A 37 -14.44 1.62 4.31
N LEU A 38 -13.49 0.91 4.90
CA LEU A 38 -12.56 0.03 4.17
C LEU A 38 -13.29 -1.17 3.56
N GLN A 39 -14.27 -1.74 4.23
CA GLN A 39 -15.11 -2.80 3.67
C GLN A 39 -15.89 -2.30 2.43
N LYS A 40 -16.40 -1.07 2.47
CA LYS A 40 -17.05 -0.45 1.29
C LYS A 40 -16.05 -0.22 0.16
N LEU A 41 -14.83 0.21 0.48
CA LEU A 41 -13.76 0.37 -0.52
C LEU A 41 -13.40 -0.97 -1.16
N TYR A 42 -13.20 -2.02 -0.35
CA TYR A 42 -12.97 -3.38 -0.82
C TYR A 42 -14.06 -3.84 -1.78
N GLN A 43 -15.33 -3.77 -1.37
CA GLN A 43 -16.45 -4.18 -2.22
C GLN A 43 -16.55 -3.37 -3.50
N LYS A 44 -16.25 -2.06 -3.44
CA LYS A 44 -16.22 -1.18 -4.61
C LYS A 44 -15.14 -1.62 -5.59
N ILE A 45 -13.92 -1.87 -5.11
CA ILE A 45 -12.80 -2.29 -5.96
C ILE A 45 -13.07 -3.69 -6.53
N HIS A 46 -13.51 -4.64 -5.69
CA HIS A 46 -13.86 -6.00 -6.10
C HIS A 46 -14.92 -6.02 -7.23
N ALA A 47 -15.94 -5.16 -7.13
CA ALA A 47 -17.00 -5.06 -8.13
C ALA A 47 -16.59 -4.32 -9.42
N ASN A 48 -15.47 -3.60 -9.40
CA ASN A 48 -14.96 -2.81 -10.53
C ASN A 48 -13.52 -3.20 -10.91
N PRO A 49 -13.26 -4.49 -11.22
CA PRO A 49 -11.92 -4.93 -11.55
C PRO A 49 -11.52 -4.45 -12.95
N GLU A 50 -10.23 -4.19 -13.14
CA GLU A 50 -9.63 -3.79 -14.42
C GLU A 50 -8.46 -4.70 -14.77
N LEU A 51 -8.34 -5.09 -16.03
CA LEU A 51 -7.23 -5.93 -16.50
C LEU A 51 -5.89 -5.19 -16.38
N SER A 52 -4.81 -5.97 -16.34
CA SER A 52 -3.45 -5.45 -16.46
C SER A 52 -3.31 -4.45 -17.62
N PHE A 53 -2.68 -3.31 -17.36
CA PHE A 53 -2.51 -2.13 -18.23
C PHE A 53 -3.78 -1.32 -18.52
N GLN A 54 -4.91 -1.64 -17.89
CA GLN A 54 -6.19 -0.96 -18.06
C GLN A 54 -6.73 -0.36 -16.75
N GLU A 55 -5.92 -0.29 -15.70
CA GLU A 55 -6.26 0.02 -14.29
C GLU A 55 -6.53 1.51 -14.04
N LYS A 56 -7.20 2.18 -14.97
CA LYS A 56 -7.40 3.64 -14.95
C LYS A 56 -8.29 4.08 -13.79
N GLU A 57 -9.43 3.43 -13.61
CA GLU A 57 -10.42 3.77 -12.56
C GLU A 57 -9.88 3.40 -11.17
N THR A 58 -9.19 2.28 -11.07
CA THR A 58 -8.53 1.77 -9.86
C THR A 58 -7.42 2.72 -9.42
N ALA A 59 -6.52 3.10 -10.32
CA ALA A 59 -5.45 4.07 -10.04
C ALA A 59 -6.02 5.43 -9.63
N ALA A 60 -7.08 5.91 -10.30
CA ALA A 60 -7.75 7.15 -9.92
C ALA A 60 -8.36 7.09 -8.52
N THR A 61 -8.97 5.95 -8.16
CA THR A 61 -9.54 5.72 -6.82
C THR A 61 -8.46 5.77 -5.73
N LEU A 62 -7.36 5.04 -5.89
CA LEU A 62 -6.28 5.02 -4.90
C LEU A 62 -5.54 6.37 -4.80
N ALA A 63 -5.36 7.06 -5.94
CA ALA A 63 -4.78 8.39 -5.93
C ALA A 63 -5.66 9.39 -5.15
N ALA A 64 -6.99 9.28 -5.28
CA ALA A 64 -7.92 10.11 -4.53
C ALA A 64 -7.86 9.82 -3.02
N GLU A 65 -7.81 8.54 -2.63
CA GLU A 65 -7.62 8.12 -1.23
C GLU A 65 -6.38 8.78 -0.60
N LEU A 66 -5.22 8.71 -1.27
CA LEU A 66 -3.99 9.33 -0.75
C LEU A 66 -4.05 10.86 -0.71
N ARG A 67 -4.62 11.51 -1.73
CA ARG A 67 -4.73 12.98 -1.77
C ARG A 67 -5.55 13.51 -0.60
N GLN A 68 -6.65 12.85 -0.25
CA GLN A 68 -7.49 13.22 0.91
C GLN A 68 -6.72 13.16 2.23
N LEU A 69 -5.70 12.30 2.31
CA LEU A 69 -4.84 12.16 3.47
C LEU A 69 -3.65 13.11 3.47
N GLY A 70 -3.55 14.01 2.49
CA GLY A 70 -2.50 15.02 2.36
C GLY A 70 -1.17 14.48 1.84
N PHE A 71 -1.19 13.38 1.07
CA PHE A 71 -0.03 12.95 0.30
C PHE A 71 0.12 13.83 -0.96
N THR A 72 1.36 14.09 -1.37
CA THR A 72 1.65 14.55 -2.73
C THR A 72 1.64 13.34 -3.66
N VAL A 73 0.66 13.27 -4.56
CA VAL A 73 0.43 12.09 -5.41
C VAL A 73 0.79 12.35 -6.86
N SER A 74 1.72 11.55 -7.39
CA SER A 74 2.03 11.44 -8.81
C SER A 74 1.31 10.22 -9.40
N THR A 75 0.78 10.36 -10.60
CA THR A 75 0.07 9.32 -11.35
C THR A 75 0.70 9.15 -12.72
N GLY A 76 0.43 8.04 -13.40
CA GLY A 76 0.95 7.84 -14.75
C GLY A 76 2.37 7.28 -14.79
N ILE A 77 2.85 6.69 -13.68
CA ILE A 77 4.22 6.18 -13.58
C ILE A 77 4.24 4.75 -14.11
N GLY A 78 4.91 4.52 -15.23
CA GLY A 78 5.01 3.20 -15.88
C GLY A 78 3.65 2.66 -16.34
N GLY A 79 2.79 3.54 -16.85
CA GLY A 79 1.38 3.24 -17.16
C GLY A 79 0.45 3.81 -16.09
N HIS A 80 -0.42 3.00 -15.48
CA HIS A 80 -1.36 3.48 -14.46
C HIS A 80 -0.77 3.58 -13.05
N GLY A 81 0.55 3.42 -12.88
CA GLY A 81 1.16 3.44 -11.56
C GLY A 81 1.02 4.78 -10.85
N ILE A 82 0.88 4.70 -9.52
CA ILE A 82 0.75 5.86 -8.65
C ILE A 82 1.80 5.83 -7.54
N VAL A 83 2.27 7.01 -7.16
CA VAL A 83 3.21 7.18 -6.05
C VAL A 83 2.72 8.37 -5.21
N GLY A 84 2.35 8.10 -3.97
CA GLY A 84 2.08 9.12 -2.97
C GLY A 84 3.24 9.26 -2.00
N VAL A 85 3.65 10.50 -1.76
CA VAL A 85 4.68 10.83 -0.76
C VAL A 85 4.08 11.67 0.35
N LEU A 86 4.30 11.25 1.59
CA LEU A 86 3.93 12.01 2.77
C LEU A 86 5.15 12.22 3.69
N LYS A 87 5.64 13.46 3.74
CA LYS A 87 6.73 13.89 4.63
C LYS A 87 6.18 14.35 5.98
N ASN A 88 6.90 14.02 7.05
CA ASN A 88 6.52 14.35 8.42
C ASN A 88 7.78 14.59 9.29
N GLY A 89 8.52 15.65 8.95
CA GLY A 89 9.82 15.95 9.57
C GLY A 89 10.94 14.98 9.14
N GLU A 90 12.12 15.20 9.70
CA GLU A 90 13.29 14.35 9.43
C GLU A 90 13.14 12.95 10.01
N GLY A 91 13.64 11.95 9.29
CA GLY A 91 13.57 10.56 9.72
C GLY A 91 13.67 9.59 8.54
N PRO A 92 13.54 8.28 8.81
CA PRO A 92 13.64 7.25 7.78
C PRO A 92 12.50 7.34 6.76
N THR A 93 12.72 6.74 5.60
CA THR A 93 11.68 6.54 4.59
C THR A 93 11.14 5.11 4.71
N VAL A 94 9.82 4.95 4.69
CA VAL A 94 9.16 3.64 4.63
C VAL A 94 8.30 3.58 3.37
N LEU A 95 8.51 2.52 2.58
CA LEU A 95 7.76 2.27 1.35
C LEU A 95 6.71 1.18 1.59
N VAL A 96 5.47 1.45 1.17
CA VAL A 96 4.36 0.49 1.20
C VAL A 96 3.78 0.35 -0.21
N ARG A 97 3.83 -0.87 -0.75
CA ARG A 97 3.42 -1.18 -2.13
C ARG A 97 2.18 -2.08 -2.13
N CYS A 98 1.26 -1.83 -3.05
CA CYS A 98 0.20 -2.77 -3.46
C CYS A 98 0.20 -2.95 -4.98
N ASP A 99 -0.30 -4.09 -5.44
CA ASP A 99 -0.71 -4.39 -6.82
C ASP A 99 -2.15 -3.92 -7.05
N MET A 100 -2.52 -3.67 -8.32
CA MET A 100 -3.81 -3.04 -8.67
C MET A 100 -4.63 -3.82 -9.68
N ASP A 101 -4.03 -4.70 -10.48
CA ASP A 101 -4.73 -5.33 -11.61
C ASP A 101 -5.57 -6.55 -11.22
N ALA A 102 -6.51 -6.87 -12.09
CA ALA A 102 -7.36 -8.05 -12.01
C ALA A 102 -7.06 -9.03 -13.17
N LEU A 103 -7.76 -10.17 -13.15
CA LEU A 103 -7.54 -11.28 -14.08
C LEU A 103 -8.75 -11.49 -15.01
N PRO A 104 -8.54 -12.06 -16.22
CA PRO A 104 -9.59 -12.37 -17.18
C PRO A 104 -10.37 -13.65 -16.79
N VAL A 105 -10.98 -13.63 -15.61
CA VAL A 105 -11.65 -14.78 -14.97
C VAL A 105 -13.12 -14.43 -14.75
N LYS A 106 -14.01 -15.39 -15.02
CA LYS A 106 -15.42 -15.28 -14.64
C LYS A 106 -15.55 -15.51 -13.14
N GLU A 107 -16.05 -14.51 -12.42
CA GLU A 107 -16.33 -14.68 -11.01
C GLU A 107 -17.48 -15.67 -10.77
N ALA A 108 -17.26 -16.59 -9.83
CA ALA A 108 -18.21 -17.65 -9.47
C ALA A 108 -18.45 -17.74 -7.95
N THR A 109 -18.20 -16.66 -7.22
CA THR A 109 -18.30 -16.61 -5.75
C THR A 109 -19.76 -16.54 -5.25
N GLY A 110 -20.66 -15.97 -6.06
CA GLY A 110 -22.04 -15.69 -5.66
C GLY A 110 -22.19 -14.52 -4.68
N LEU A 111 -21.13 -13.76 -4.43
CA LEU A 111 -21.17 -12.63 -3.51
C LEU A 111 -22.07 -11.49 -4.05
N PRO A 112 -22.75 -10.72 -3.17
CA PRO A 112 -23.59 -9.60 -3.61
C PRO A 112 -22.84 -8.52 -4.41
N PHE A 113 -21.53 -8.43 -4.21
CA PHE A 113 -20.61 -7.50 -4.88
C PHE A 113 -19.70 -8.19 -5.91
N ALA A 114 -20.03 -9.42 -6.33
CA ALA A 114 -19.30 -10.10 -7.38
C ALA A 114 -19.25 -9.27 -8.67
N SER A 115 -18.08 -9.23 -9.30
CA SER A 115 -17.85 -8.56 -10.56
C SER A 115 -18.79 -9.09 -11.64
N LYS A 116 -19.34 -8.13 -12.40
CA LYS A 116 -20.07 -8.37 -13.66
C LYS A 116 -19.35 -7.72 -14.84
N LYS A 117 -18.15 -7.18 -14.61
CA LYS A 117 -17.40 -6.42 -15.62
C LYS A 117 -16.83 -7.35 -16.66
N THR A 118 -16.78 -6.85 -17.89
CA THR A 118 -16.05 -7.44 -19.00
C THR A 118 -15.09 -6.39 -19.56
N ALA A 119 -14.01 -6.85 -20.17
CA ALA A 119 -13.03 -5.98 -20.82
C ALA A 119 -12.49 -6.66 -22.08
N THR A 120 -11.87 -5.88 -22.95
CA THR A 120 -11.15 -6.43 -24.12
C THR A 120 -9.73 -6.76 -23.70
N ASP A 121 -9.33 -8.01 -23.84
CA ASP A 121 -7.97 -8.45 -23.50
C ASP A 121 -6.94 -8.04 -24.58
N GLY A 122 -5.67 -8.36 -24.33
CA GLY A 122 -4.58 -8.07 -25.28
C GLY A 122 -4.67 -8.82 -26.62
N ALA A 123 -5.56 -9.81 -26.74
CA ALA A 123 -5.84 -10.52 -27.99
C ALA A 123 -7.10 -10.00 -28.70
N GLY A 124 -7.72 -8.93 -28.18
CA GLY A 124 -8.93 -8.34 -28.76
C GLY A 124 -10.22 -9.08 -28.39
N LYS A 125 -10.18 -10.03 -27.44
CA LYS A 125 -11.35 -10.79 -27.02
C LYS A 125 -12.05 -10.11 -25.84
N ILE A 126 -13.38 -10.07 -25.88
CA ILE A 126 -14.18 -9.69 -24.72
C ILE A 126 -14.17 -10.83 -23.70
N VAL A 127 -13.64 -10.57 -22.51
CA VAL A 127 -13.50 -11.52 -21.41
C VAL A 127 -14.12 -10.98 -20.11
N PRO A 128 -14.65 -11.85 -19.23
CA PRO A 128 -15.02 -11.43 -17.88
C PRO A 128 -13.78 -11.07 -17.07
N VAL A 129 -13.94 -10.20 -16.06
CA VAL A 129 -12.83 -9.71 -15.23
C VAL A 129 -13.17 -9.87 -13.75
N MET A 130 -12.20 -10.35 -12.97
CA MET A 130 -12.33 -10.58 -11.52
C MET A 130 -10.99 -10.33 -10.80
N HIS A 131 -11.02 -9.75 -9.60
CA HIS A 131 -9.88 -9.81 -8.68
C HIS A 131 -9.72 -11.21 -8.07
N ALA A 132 -9.26 -12.16 -8.88
CA ALA A 132 -9.11 -13.57 -8.48
C ALA A 132 -7.83 -13.85 -7.65
N CYS A 133 -6.88 -12.91 -7.61
CA CYS A 133 -5.63 -12.99 -6.82
C CYS A 133 -5.68 -12.18 -5.51
N GLY A 134 -6.75 -11.41 -5.26
CA GLY A 134 -6.89 -10.61 -4.03
C GLY A 134 -6.19 -9.24 -4.06
N HIS A 135 -5.88 -8.68 -5.23
CA HIS A 135 -5.25 -7.34 -5.30
C HIS A 135 -6.16 -6.24 -4.73
N ASP A 136 -7.48 -6.42 -4.77
CA ASP A 136 -8.48 -5.58 -4.10
C ASP A 136 -8.36 -5.55 -2.57
N ILE A 137 -8.07 -6.68 -1.91
CA ILE A 137 -7.81 -6.67 -0.48
C ILE A 137 -6.44 -6.05 -0.18
N ASN A 138 -5.42 -6.26 -1.02
CA ASN A 138 -4.12 -5.60 -0.89
C ASN A 138 -4.27 -4.08 -0.96
N MET A 139 -4.99 -3.57 -1.96
CA MET A 139 -5.32 -2.15 -2.12
C MET A 139 -6.11 -1.60 -0.93
N THR A 140 -7.06 -2.36 -0.40
CA THR A 140 -7.86 -1.94 0.77
C THR A 140 -7.00 -1.85 2.03
N CYS A 141 -6.18 -2.85 2.30
CA CYS A 141 -5.23 -2.84 3.43
C CYS A 141 -4.23 -1.69 3.29
N TRP A 142 -3.75 -1.44 2.07
CA TRP A 142 -2.87 -0.33 1.73
C TRP A 142 -3.53 1.03 2.03
N ALA A 143 -4.78 1.23 1.61
CA ALA A 143 -5.52 2.46 1.93
C ALA A 143 -5.75 2.60 3.45
N GLY A 144 -6.09 1.50 4.13
CA GLY A 144 -6.25 1.47 5.58
C GLY A 144 -4.98 1.86 6.33
N ALA A 145 -3.83 1.33 5.92
CA ALA A 145 -2.54 1.69 6.48
C ALA A 145 -2.24 3.19 6.29
N ALA A 146 -2.50 3.74 5.10
CA ALA A 146 -2.33 5.16 4.83
C ALA A 146 -3.19 6.02 5.75
N ARG A 147 -4.47 5.68 5.92
CA ARG A 147 -5.43 6.41 6.78
C ARG A 147 -5.01 6.41 8.24
N VAL A 148 -4.62 5.25 8.77
CA VAL A 148 -4.18 5.10 10.17
C VAL A 148 -2.88 5.86 10.42
N LEU A 149 -1.89 5.74 9.53
CA LEU A 149 -0.62 6.46 9.66
C LEU A 149 -0.82 7.97 9.53
N ALA A 150 -1.68 8.43 8.61
CA ALA A 150 -2.02 9.84 8.48
C ALA A 150 -2.70 10.39 9.74
N HIS A 151 -3.58 9.61 10.38
CA HIS A 151 -4.22 9.99 11.64
C HIS A 151 -3.21 10.16 12.78
N PHE A 152 -2.24 9.24 12.88
CA PHE A 152 -1.20 9.26 13.91
C PHE A 152 0.06 10.06 13.53
N ARG A 153 -0.02 11.03 12.60
CA ARG A 153 1.14 11.86 12.18
C ARG A 153 1.95 12.44 13.35
N LYS A 154 1.32 12.81 14.46
CA LYS A 154 2.05 13.36 15.64
C LYS A 154 2.92 12.33 16.37
N GLN A 155 2.76 11.03 16.09
CA GLN A 155 3.41 9.91 16.78
C GLN A 155 4.54 9.27 15.98
N TRP A 156 4.82 9.76 14.76
CA TRP A 156 5.94 9.28 13.94
C TRP A 156 6.63 10.46 13.25
N ARG A 157 7.86 10.23 12.77
CA ARG A 157 8.60 11.20 11.92
C ARG A 157 9.28 10.46 10.76
N GLY A 158 9.57 11.19 9.69
CA GLY A 158 10.19 10.64 8.47
C GLY A 158 9.31 10.80 7.24
N THR A 159 9.40 9.84 6.31
CA THR A 159 8.66 9.90 5.05
C THR A 159 7.95 8.57 4.77
N LEU A 160 6.68 8.65 4.37
CA LEU A 160 5.95 7.50 3.82
C LEU A 160 5.89 7.62 2.30
N VAL A 161 6.19 6.52 1.62
CA VAL A 161 6.07 6.38 0.16
C VAL A 161 5.09 5.25 -0.14
N PHE A 162 3.92 5.59 -0.66
CA PHE A 162 2.84 4.66 -0.94
C PHE A 162 2.74 4.45 -2.45
N ILE A 163 2.95 3.22 -2.91
CA ILE A 163 2.98 2.86 -4.33
C ILE A 163 1.81 1.95 -4.67
N GLY A 164 1.03 2.33 -5.68
CA GLY A 164 0.10 1.44 -6.38
C GLY A 164 0.73 1.01 -7.70
N GLN A 165 1.08 -0.27 -7.82
CA GLN A 165 1.72 -0.86 -8.98
C GLN A 165 0.65 -1.49 -9.90
N PRO A 166 0.57 -1.12 -11.18
CA PRO A 166 -0.36 -1.73 -12.13
C PRO A 166 0.18 -3.10 -12.57
N ALA A 167 -0.54 -3.84 -13.40
CA ALA A 167 -0.10 -4.93 -14.27
C ALA A 167 0.93 -5.91 -13.65
N GLU A 168 0.71 -6.31 -12.40
CA GLU A 168 1.55 -7.26 -11.68
C GLU A 168 1.48 -8.63 -12.37
N GLU A 169 0.29 -9.07 -12.76
CA GLU A 169 0.01 -10.39 -13.35
C GLU A 169 0.70 -10.60 -14.72
N ARG A 170 1.20 -9.51 -15.32
CA ARG A 170 1.95 -9.52 -16.59
C ARG A 170 3.46 -9.37 -16.39
N GLY A 171 3.93 -9.18 -15.16
CA GLY A 171 5.34 -9.11 -14.79
C GLY A 171 6.12 -7.91 -15.35
N ALA A 172 5.47 -6.98 -16.04
CA ALA A 172 6.14 -5.89 -16.76
C ALA A 172 6.10 -4.55 -16.01
N SER A 173 5.17 -4.37 -15.09
CA SER A 173 4.87 -3.07 -14.50
C SER A 173 5.94 -2.52 -13.57
N ALA A 174 6.52 -3.36 -12.69
CA ALA A 174 7.62 -2.94 -11.83
C ALA A 174 8.79 -2.42 -12.68
N ARG A 175 9.11 -3.13 -13.77
CA ARG A 175 10.14 -2.70 -14.73
C ARG A 175 9.75 -1.39 -15.42
N ALA A 176 8.49 -1.21 -15.82
CA ALA A 176 8.01 0.02 -16.43
C ALA A 176 8.14 1.22 -15.47
N MET A 177 7.72 1.07 -14.20
CA MET A 177 7.85 2.12 -13.19
C MET A 177 9.32 2.46 -12.91
N LEU A 178 10.19 1.44 -12.81
CA LEU A 178 11.63 1.65 -12.65
C LEU A 178 12.24 2.35 -13.88
N GLY A 179 11.83 1.97 -15.09
CA GLY A 179 12.25 2.60 -16.35
C GLY A 179 11.87 4.08 -16.43
N GLU A 180 10.73 4.46 -15.86
CA GLU A 180 10.33 5.86 -15.71
C GLU A 180 10.97 6.59 -14.53
N GLY A 181 11.93 5.96 -13.86
CA GLY A 181 12.75 6.58 -12.84
C GLY A 181 12.08 6.67 -11.47
N LEU A 182 11.28 5.67 -11.08
CA LEU A 182 10.66 5.58 -9.74
C LEU A 182 11.65 5.97 -8.62
N PHE A 183 12.79 5.30 -8.52
CA PHE A 183 13.78 5.59 -7.47
C PHE A 183 14.72 6.76 -7.76
N LYS A 184 14.53 7.45 -8.89
CA LYS A 184 15.22 8.73 -9.19
C LYS A 184 14.34 9.93 -8.86
N LYS A 185 13.02 9.79 -8.99
CA LYS A 185 12.02 10.85 -8.83
C LYS A 185 11.43 10.91 -7.42
N PHE A 186 11.45 9.81 -6.67
CA PHE A 186 10.81 9.68 -5.37
C PHE A 186 11.79 9.25 -4.28
N PRO A 187 11.50 9.54 -2.99
CA PRO A 187 12.31 9.07 -1.89
C PRO A 187 12.45 7.55 -1.88
N VAL A 188 13.65 7.07 -1.54
CA VAL A 188 13.96 5.65 -1.39
C VAL A 188 14.00 5.26 0.09
N PRO A 189 13.49 4.07 0.47
CA PRO A 189 13.59 3.55 1.83
C PRO A 189 15.04 3.25 2.24
#